data_AF-A0A4S4ZW80-F1
#
_entry.id   AF-A0A4S4ZW80-F1
#
_cell.length_a   1.000
_cell.length_b   1.000
_cell.length_c   1.000
_cell.angle_alpha   90.00
_cell.angle_beta   90.00
_cell.angle_gamma   90.00
#
_symmetry.space_group_name_H-M   'P 1'
#
loop_
_entity.id
_entity.type
_entity.pdbx_description
1 polymer ?
#
loop_
_entity_poly.entity_id
_entity_poly.type
_entity_poly.pdbx_seq_one_letter_code
_entity_poly.pdbx_strand_id
1 'polypeptide(L)'
;MAVTAFQDLPLADRDREWDGDAAEKRVRRWAGAQDEPNEKYRDAHVWYDADKKDNFTAYKLLIADVIGDQLTAVPRGVMAAGAVMQGSRGGVDLPEDDIDRVKSHLAKYYRKMDDTAPWED
;
A
#
# COMPACT_ATOMS: atom_id res chain seq x y z
N MET A 1 15.23 4.79 5.70
CA MET A 1 13.85 5.33 5.80
C MET A 1 12.95 4.36 5.07
N ALA A 2 11.89 3.85 5.71
CA ALA A 2 11.12 2.70 5.26
C ALA A 2 9.68 3.03 4.81
N VAL A 3 9.17 4.22 5.11
CA VAL A 3 7.85 4.69 4.65
C VAL A 3 7.97 5.35 3.29
N THR A 4 7.12 4.95 2.34
CA THR A 4 7.12 5.53 0.99
C THR A 4 6.57 6.95 1.02
N ALA A 5 7.07 7.81 0.13
CA ALA A 5 6.53 9.16 -0.02
C ALA A 5 5.09 9.07 -0.53
N PHE A 6 4.19 9.90 0.02
CA PHE A 6 2.81 9.97 -0.44
C PHE A 6 2.79 10.45 -1.90
N GLN A 7 2.45 9.55 -2.82
CA GLN A 7 2.44 9.81 -4.27
C GLN A 7 1.14 10.47 -4.76
N ASP A 8 0.17 10.67 -3.87
CA ASP A 8 -1.17 11.16 -4.21
C ASP A 8 -1.82 10.39 -5.38
N LEU A 9 -1.69 9.06 -5.36
CA LEU A 9 -2.18 8.20 -6.45
C LEU A 9 -3.67 8.46 -6.73
N PRO A 10 -4.10 8.40 -8.00
CA PRO A 10 -5.52 8.48 -8.33
C PRO A 10 -6.30 7.38 -7.62
N LEU A 11 -7.57 7.64 -7.33
CA LEU A 11 -8.44 6.66 -6.71
C LEU A 11 -9.22 5.87 -7.75
N ALA A 12 -9.30 4.57 -7.56
CA ALA A 12 -10.23 3.73 -8.27
C ALA A 12 -11.66 3.92 -7.73
N ASP A 13 -12.65 3.43 -8.48
CA ASP A 13 -14.05 3.40 -8.01
C ASP A 13 -14.17 2.67 -6.66
N ARG A 14 -14.98 3.23 -5.76
CA ARG A 14 -15.17 2.71 -4.39
C ARG A 14 -15.69 1.28 -4.37
N ASP A 15 -16.59 0.95 -5.30
CA ASP A 15 -17.21 -0.37 -5.38
C ASP A 15 -16.35 -1.41 -6.13
N ARG A 16 -15.19 -1.01 -6.65
CA ARG A 16 -14.29 -1.89 -7.40
C ARG A 16 -13.89 -3.09 -6.54
N GLU A 17 -14.04 -4.28 -7.13
CA GLU A 17 -13.52 -5.51 -6.55
C GLU A 17 -11.99 -5.47 -6.50
N TRP A 18 -11.43 -5.98 -5.41
CA TRP A 18 -9.99 -5.99 -5.20
C TRP A 18 -9.51 -7.36 -4.76
N ASP A 19 -8.52 -7.85 -5.48
CA ASP A 19 -7.77 -9.06 -5.18
C ASP A 19 -6.30 -8.65 -5.06
N GLY A 20 -5.76 -8.69 -3.85
CA GLY A 20 -4.40 -8.29 -3.54
C GLY A 20 -3.36 -9.16 -4.27
N ASP A 21 -3.60 -10.47 -4.42
CA ASP A 21 -2.66 -11.37 -5.09
C ASP A 21 -2.63 -11.13 -6.60
N ALA A 22 -3.78 -10.80 -7.17
CA ALA A 22 -3.88 -10.42 -8.57
C ALA A 22 -3.28 -9.03 -8.83
N ALA A 23 -3.51 -8.07 -7.93
CA ALA A 23 -2.95 -6.72 -8.00
C ALA A 23 -1.42 -6.76 -7.92
N GLU A 24 -0.87 -7.53 -6.99
CA GLU A 24 0.57 -7.74 -6.82
C GLU A 24 1.25 -8.19 -8.12
N LYS A 25 0.67 -9.19 -8.81
CA LYS A 25 1.19 -9.69 -10.10
C LYS A 25 1.14 -8.63 -11.20
N ARG A 26 0.08 -7.80 -11.24
CA ARG A 26 -0.05 -6.71 -12.21
C ARG A 26 0.96 -5.60 -11.94
N VAL A 27 1.11 -5.19 -10.68
CA VAL A 27 2.08 -4.18 -10.25
C VAL A 27 3.51 -4.60 -10.59
N ARG A 28 3.90 -5.85 -10.30
CA ARG A 28 5.22 -6.37 -10.68
C ARG A 28 5.49 -6.25 -12.18
N ARG A 29 4.52 -6.65 -13.00
CA ARG A 29 4.65 -6.57 -14.46
C ARG A 29 4.77 -5.13 -14.94
N TRP A 30 3.91 -4.24 -14.46
CA TRP A 30 3.92 -2.81 -14.80
C TRP A 30 5.21 -2.11 -14.36
N ALA A 31 5.70 -2.45 -13.17
CA ALA A 31 6.93 -1.92 -12.62
C ALA A 31 8.19 -2.47 -13.32
N GLY A 32 8.07 -3.55 -14.09
CA GLY A 32 9.24 -4.31 -14.56
C GLY A 32 10.01 -5.00 -13.42
N ALA A 33 9.33 -5.27 -12.30
CA ALA A 33 9.89 -5.88 -11.08
C ALA A 33 9.54 -7.38 -11.05
N GLN A 34 10.05 -8.15 -12.02
CA GLN A 34 9.78 -9.60 -12.08
C GLN A 34 10.80 -10.41 -11.28
N ASP A 35 12.08 -10.02 -11.36
CA ASP A 35 13.18 -10.71 -10.69
C ASP A 35 13.42 -10.13 -9.29
N GLU A 36 13.40 -8.80 -9.17
CA GLU A 36 13.60 -8.08 -7.91
C GLU A 36 12.69 -6.84 -7.81
N PRO A 37 12.35 -6.38 -6.59
CA PRO A 37 11.63 -5.14 -6.38
C PRO A 37 12.43 -3.93 -6.87
N ASN A 38 11.71 -2.90 -7.32
CA ASN A 38 12.30 -1.63 -7.71
C ASN A 38 11.45 -0.46 -7.21
N GLU A 39 11.88 0.76 -7.53
CA GLU A 39 11.21 1.98 -7.06
C GLU A 39 9.74 2.09 -7.53
N LYS A 40 9.41 1.62 -8.73
CA LYS A 40 8.01 1.61 -9.19
C LYS A 40 7.14 0.64 -8.40
N TYR A 41 7.69 -0.53 -8.06
CA TYR A 41 6.99 -1.50 -7.23
C TYR A 41 6.80 -1.00 -5.79
N ARG A 42 7.80 -0.27 -5.27
CA ARG A 42 7.73 0.42 -3.98
C ARG A 42 6.53 1.34 -3.88
N ASP A 43 6.24 2.10 -4.94
CA ASP A 43 5.18 3.12 -4.93
C ASP A 43 3.76 2.56 -4.77
N ALA A 44 3.57 1.25 -4.98
CA ALA A 44 2.30 0.57 -4.73
C ALA A 44 2.06 0.21 -3.25
N HIS A 45 3.11 0.30 -2.44
CA HIS A 45 3.15 -0.11 -1.04
C HIS A 45 3.33 1.09 -0.12
N VAL A 46 2.79 1.00 1.10
CA VAL A 46 2.93 2.10 2.08
C VAL A 46 4.25 2.00 2.86
N TRP A 47 4.79 0.80 3.01
CA TRP A 47 6.00 0.56 3.79
C TRP A 47 6.88 -0.51 3.13
N TYR A 48 8.20 -0.37 3.27
CA TYR A 48 9.17 -1.39 2.88
C TYR A 48 10.40 -1.42 3.80
N ASP A 49 10.97 -2.60 4.02
CA ASP A 49 12.25 -2.74 4.73
C ASP A 49 13.42 -2.32 3.81
N ALA A 50 14.06 -1.19 4.12
CA ALA A 50 15.15 -0.65 3.32
C ALA A 50 16.41 -1.51 3.33
N ASP A 51 16.61 -2.32 4.38
CA ASP A 51 17.74 -3.24 4.50
C ASP A 51 17.52 -4.53 3.70
N LYS A 52 16.28 -4.78 3.24
CA LYS A 52 15.87 -5.93 2.43
C LYS A 52 15.16 -5.52 1.14
N LYS A 53 15.59 -4.40 0.55
CA LYS A 53 14.94 -3.78 -0.62
C LYS A 53 14.86 -4.67 -1.87
N ASP A 54 15.69 -5.70 -1.94
CA ASP A 54 15.77 -6.72 -2.99
C ASP A 54 14.80 -7.90 -2.77
N ASN A 55 14.09 -7.93 -1.64
CA ASN A 55 13.14 -8.98 -1.30
C ASN A 55 11.70 -8.48 -1.38
N PHE A 56 10.86 -9.08 -2.22
CA PHE A 56 9.44 -8.71 -2.32
C PHE A 56 8.68 -8.76 -0.99
N THR A 57 9.02 -9.69 -0.10
CA THR A 57 8.36 -9.81 1.22
C THR A 57 8.71 -8.65 2.17
N ALA A 58 9.71 -7.84 1.84
CA ALA A 58 10.04 -6.62 2.55
C ALA A 58 9.01 -5.51 2.33
N TYR A 59 8.18 -5.59 1.29
CA TYR A 59 7.19 -4.57 0.92
C TYR A 59 5.84 -4.96 1.50
N LYS A 60 5.24 -4.05 2.27
CA LYS A 60 4.04 -4.33 3.06
C LYS A 60 2.97 -3.30 2.75
N LEU A 61 1.71 -3.70 2.98
CA LEU A 61 0.54 -2.86 2.80
C LEU A 61 0.39 -2.39 1.35
N LEU A 62 0.17 -3.35 0.44
CA LEU A 62 -0.22 -3.07 -0.95
C LEU A 62 -1.57 -2.35 -0.95
N ILE A 63 -1.61 -1.13 -1.48
CA ILE A 63 -2.84 -0.31 -1.55
C ILE A 63 -3.27 0.00 -2.98
N ALA A 64 -2.42 -0.30 -3.97
CA ALA A 64 -2.63 0.10 -5.35
C ALA A 64 -2.68 -1.10 -6.30
N ASP A 65 -3.29 -0.86 -7.45
CA ASP A 65 -3.37 -1.79 -8.57
C ASP A 65 -3.13 -1.02 -9.88
N VAL A 66 -2.86 -1.75 -10.95
CA VAL A 66 -2.69 -1.19 -12.30
C VAL A 66 -4.04 -1.20 -12.99
N ILE A 67 -4.57 0.00 -13.27
CA ILE A 67 -5.85 0.20 -13.95
C ILE A 67 -5.57 0.96 -15.25
N GLY A 68 -5.82 0.31 -16.39
CA GLY A 68 -5.27 0.75 -17.67
C GLY A 68 -3.75 0.57 -17.64
N ASP A 69 -3.02 1.68 -17.63
CA ASP A 69 -1.55 1.73 -17.58
C ASP A 69 -1.00 2.56 -16.40
N GLN A 70 -1.87 2.88 -15.44
CA GLN A 70 -1.55 3.77 -14.33
C GLN A 70 -1.74 3.06 -12.98
N LEU A 71 -0.75 3.25 -12.11
CA LEU A 71 -0.84 2.84 -10.71
C LEU A 71 -1.91 3.69 -10.01
N THR A 72 -2.92 3.02 -9.48
CA THR A 72 -4.12 3.64 -8.92
C THR A 72 -4.38 3.06 -7.54
N ALA A 73 -4.56 3.90 -6.52
CA ALA A 73 -4.91 3.45 -5.18
C ALA A 73 -6.35 2.89 -5.20
N VAL A 74 -6.52 1.68 -4.66
CA VAL A 74 -7.80 0.98 -4.65
C VAL A 74 -8.41 1.10 -3.25
N PRO A 75 -9.65 1.63 -3.11
CA PRO A 75 -10.27 1.83 -1.81
C PRO A 75 -10.27 0.62 -0.88
N ARG A 76 -10.61 -0.57 -1.42
CA ARG A 76 -10.55 -1.82 -0.66
C ARG A 76 -9.13 -2.20 -0.22
N GLY A 77 -8.11 -1.85 -1.01
CA GLY A 77 -6.70 -2.05 -0.64
C GLY A 77 -6.27 -1.15 0.50
N VAL A 78 -6.64 0.13 0.45
CA VAL A 78 -6.40 1.09 1.54
C VAL A 78 -7.09 0.62 2.83
N MET A 79 -8.36 0.20 2.74
CA MET A 79 -9.11 -0.31 3.90
C MET A 79 -8.51 -1.59 4.46
N ALA A 80 -8.06 -2.51 3.59
CA ALA A 80 -7.37 -3.73 4.03
C ALA A 80 -6.06 -3.42 4.76
N ALA A 81 -5.27 -2.47 4.24
CA ALA A 81 -4.06 -2.00 4.92
C ALA A 81 -4.38 -1.35 6.27
N GLY A 82 -5.42 -0.53 6.35
CA GLY A 82 -5.91 0.05 7.60
C GLY A 82 -6.35 -1.01 8.62
N ALA A 83 -7.08 -2.03 8.17
CA ALA A 83 -7.49 -3.15 9.02
C ALA A 83 -6.30 -3.95 9.57
N VAL A 84 -5.25 -4.14 8.77
CA VAL A 84 -3.99 -4.76 9.22
C VAL A 84 -3.29 -3.89 10.26
N MET A 85 -3.26 -2.57 10.08
CA MET A 85 -2.76 -1.63 11.11
C MET A 85 -3.56 -1.66 12.41
N GLN A 86 -4.81 -2.15 12.36
CA GLN A 86 -5.68 -2.39 13.51
C GLN A 86 -5.62 -3.84 14.02
N GLY A 87 -4.64 -4.64 13.58
CA GLY A 87 -4.40 -6.00 14.09
C GLY A 87 -5.11 -7.12 13.32
N SER A 88 -5.82 -6.81 12.23
CA SER A 88 -6.34 -7.87 11.35
C SER A 88 -5.21 -8.73 10.80
N ARG A 89 -5.47 -10.04 10.62
CA ARG A 89 -4.47 -11.01 10.14
C ARG A 89 -3.21 -11.12 11.02
N GLY A 90 -3.31 -10.75 12.30
CA GLY A 90 -2.17 -10.76 13.23
C GLY A 90 -1.34 -9.47 13.20
N GLY A 91 -1.79 -8.44 12.47
CA GLY A 91 -1.08 -7.18 12.35
C GLY A 91 0.02 -7.19 11.32
N VAL A 92 0.88 -6.17 11.38
CA VAL A 92 2.05 -6.03 10.52
C VAL A 92 3.27 -5.74 11.38
N ASP A 93 4.35 -6.47 11.11
CA ASP A 93 5.64 -6.28 11.77
C ASP A 93 6.32 -5.01 11.22
N LEU A 94 6.35 -3.94 12.02
CA LEU A 94 6.92 -2.64 11.69
C LEU A 94 7.70 -2.11 12.90
N PRO A 95 8.81 -1.37 12.70
CA PRO A 95 9.40 -0.58 13.77
C PRO A 95 8.39 0.40 14.37
N GLU A 96 8.40 0.59 15.68
CA GLU A 96 7.46 1.49 16.38
C GLU A 96 7.48 2.92 15.80
N ASP A 97 8.67 3.42 15.47
CA ASP A 97 8.88 4.76 14.89
C ASP A 97 8.23 4.95 13.49
N ASP A 98 7.92 3.86 12.78
CA ASP A 98 7.26 3.91 11.48
C ASP A 98 5.73 3.80 11.57
N ILE A 99 5.18 3.31 12.69
CA ILE A 99 3.73 3.06 12.84
C ILE A 99 2.93 4.33 12.60
N ASP A 100 3.28 5.43 13.28
CA ASP A 100 2.56 6.70 13.16
C ASP A 100 2.69 7.31 11.76
N ARG A 101 3.82 7.08 11.10
CA ARG A 101 4.06 7.54 9.73
C ARG A 101 3.23 6.75 8.72
N VAL A 102 3.11 5.43 8.88
CA VAL A 102 2.25 4.56 8.07
C VAL A 102 0.79 4.92 8.27
N LYS A 103 0.34 5.09 9.52
CA LYS A 103 -1.03 5.57 9.84
C LYS A 103 -1.29 6.92 9.19
N SER A 104 -0.38 7.88 9.34
CA SER A 104 -0.51 9.19 8.70
C SER A 104 -0.57 9.13 7.17
N HIS A 105 0.17 8.20 6.54
CA HIS A 105 0.11 7.96 5.10
C HIS A 105 -1.26 7.42 4.70
N LEU A 106 -1.72 6.34 5.33
CA LEU A 106 -3.04 5.74 5.04
C LEU A 106 -4.18 6.74 5.28
N ALA A 107 -4.11 7.53 6.36
CA ALA A 107 -5.14 8.53 6.68
C ALA A 107 -5.32 9.58 5.58
N LYS A 108 -4.26 9.91 4.82
CA LYS A 108 -4.38 10.77 3.62
C LYS A 108 -5.24 10.11 2.54
N TYR A 109 -5.10 8.80 2.33
CA TYR A 109 -5.95 8.08 1.39
C TYR A 109 -7.38 7.90 1.91
N TYR A 110 -7.59 7.65 3.21
CA TYR A 110 -8.94 7.66 3.81
C TYR A 110 -9.65 8.99 3.53
N ARG A 111 -9.00 10.11 3.84
CA ARG A 111 -9.55 11.45 3.53
C ARG A 111 -9.80 11.67 2.04
N LYS A 112 -8.91 11.17 1.15
CA LYS A 112 -9.11 11.25 -0.30
C LYS A 112 -10.35 10.49 -0.77
N MET A 113 -10.77 9.45 -0.03
CA MET A 113 -11.98 8.66 -0.26
C MET A 113 -13.22 9.23 0.46
N ASP A 114 -13.13 10.43 1.04
CA ASP A 114 -14.14 11.02 1.94
C ASP A 114 -14.52 10.09 3.10
N ASP A 115 -13.50 9.43 3.69
CA ASP A 115 -13.65 8.45 4.76
C ASP A 115 -12.71 8.78 5.95
N THR A 116 -12.99 8.22 7.13
CA THR A 116 -12.17 8.42 8.34
C THR A 116 -11.31 7.19 8.60
N ALA A 117 -10.04 7.43 8.94
CA ALA A 117 -9.17 6.32 9.32
C ALA A 117 -9.58 5.77 10.69
N PRO A 118 -9.54 4.44 10.91
CA PRO A 118 -10.09 3.82 12.12
C PRO A 118 -9.34 4.14 13.43
N TRP A 119 -8.22 4.87 13.36
CA TRP A 119 -7.48 5.38 14.52
C TRP A 119 -7.67 6.89 14.73
N GLU A 120 -8.43 7.55 13.86
CA GLU A 120 -8.83 8.96 13.99
C GLU A 120 -10.28 9.11 14.48
N ASP A 121 -11.02 8.00 14.61
CA ASP A 121 -12.38 7.89 15.18
C ASP A 121 -12.39 7.65 16.70
#